data_AF-A0A084W9T8-F1
#
_entry.id   AF-A0A084W9T8-F1
#
_cell.length_a   1.000
_cell.length_b   1.000
_cell.length_c   1.000
_cell.angle_alpha   90.00
_cell.angle_beta   90.00
_cell.angle_gamma   90.00
#
_symmetry.space_group_name_H-M   'P 1'
#
loop_
_entity.id
_entity.type
_entity.pdbx_description
1 polymer ?
#
loop_
_entity_poly.entity_id
_entity_poly.type
_entity_poly.pdbx_seq_one_letter_code
_entity_poly.pdbx_strand_id
1 'polypeptide(L)'
;MLKDDTMFYRQRRHPLLGKFLIFAIAKKAAYCKRDYILLFVLLLRTLGVHCRLVISPAVPPKQIPSDQLYKMNPRTPRDLAMERQLLQDFRQAPRESMVYAAKEKLLALITKQKATAMSRGKRKLSGFTVPQLDGGSDEMIPPREKKLKLMPGSFLKAESNRKQHEVPPSGGVGDADDIDDEVRRRRERILAAYRARAEKLGRQKKSDSARNGVETKKKATSKSPGVDYWVEVFCEHEDKWITIDVLNGSVYKLEDIVKQATQPIVYVLAWNNEGSIKDVSPRYISRFGSKKSKLRVEDEWLERALRPYRGKRTKRDIIEDIKFDRLLNKRPFPEQISEYKNHPRYAIERYLLRNEAIYPPDAPIVGRIREEPIYLRDCVHTLHSRESWLRQAKTVQMHEQPYKVVKAKAKYDRFTGTAITGQTMELFGSWQVQDYEPPVAQDGRVPRSAYGNVDLFQPCMLPKGTVHLQLPGLNRICRRLRIDCAQAITGFEYRNGACQAVYDGYVVCEEFRDQVLDEWYQEQVELDRKDDERRRKRIYGNWKRLIMGLCIRKKLKDRYNFDNM
;
A
#
# COMPACT_ATOMS: atom_id res chain seq x y z
N MET A 1 -9.06 -27.09 -41.14
CA MET A 1 -7.61 -27.34 -41.28
C MET A 1 -6.88 -26.01 -41.20
N LEU A 2 -6.12 -25.77 -40.14
CA LEU A 2 -5.19 -24.64 -40.06
C LEU A 2 -4.03 -24.95 -41.01
N LYS A 3 -3.80 -24.10 -42.03
CA LYS A 3 -2.67 -24.24 -42.94
C LYS A 3 -1.52 -23.35 -42.45
N ASP A 4 -0.36 -23.99 -42.30
CA ASP A 4 1.00 -23.45 -42.10
C ASP A 4 1.36 -22.79 -40.76
N ASP A 5 2.29 -23.43 -40.06
CA ASP A 5 2.97 -22.98 -38.84
C ASP A 5 4.21 -22.09 -39.13
N THR A 6 4.36 -21.58 -40.36
CA THR A 6 5.58 -20.92 -40.82
C THR A 6 5.34 -19.51 -41.36
N MET A 7 4.72 -18.60 -40.59
CA MET A 7 4.92 -17.16 -40.80
C MET A 7 4.85 -16.37 -39.49
N PHE A 8 5.96 -16.31 -38.75
CA PHE A 8 6.19 -15.21 -37.81
C PHE A 8 6.61 -13.97 -38.60
N TYR A 9 5.64 -13.32 -39.25
CA TYR A 9 5.84 -12.00 -39.85
C TYR A 9 5.86 -10.94 -38.73
N ARG A 10 7.04 -10.65 -38.16
CA ARG A 10 7.26 -9.51 -37.26
C ARG A 10 7.30 -8.20 -38.06
N GLN A 11 6.16 -7.76 -38.58
CA GLN A 11 6.01 -6.38 -39.06
C GLN A 11 5.70 -5.48 -37.86
N ARG A 12 6.49 -4.41 -37.66
CA ARG A 12 6.39 -3.48 -36.51
C ARG A 12 5.04 -2.74 -36.40
N ARG A 13 4.14 -2.87 -37.39
CA ARG A 13 2.75 -2.40 -37.35
C ARG A 13 1.88 -3.44 -38.04
N HIS A 14 1.14 -4.23 -37.27
CA HIS A 14 0.05 -5.03 -37.84
C HIS A 14 -1.00 -4.09 -38.45
N PRO A 15 -1.60 -4.44 -39.60
CA PRO A 15 -2.74 -3.69 -40.12
C PRO A 15 -3.86 -3.66 -39.06
N LEU A 16 -4.68 -2.60 -39.10
CA LEU A 16 -5.84 -2.48 -38.20
C LEU A 16 -6.68 -3.75 -38.26
N LEU A 17 -7.16 -4.22 -37.11
CA LEU A 17 -7.89 -5.50 -36.96
C LEU A 17 -9.00 -5.65 -38.00
N GLY A 18 -9.76 -4.58 -38.29
CA GLY A 18 -10.80 -4.59 -39.31
C GLY A 18 -10.28 -4.94 -40.71
N LYS A 19 -9.15 -4.36 -41.14
CA LYS A 19 -8.54 -4.68 -42.44
C LYS A 19 -8.08 -6.13 -42.51
N PHE A 20 -7.54 -6.63 -41.39
CA PHE A 20 -7.11 -8.01 -41.30
C PHE A 20 -8.28 -9.00 -41.38
N LEU A 21 -9.38 -8.73 -40.67
CA LEU A 21 -10.57 -9.59 -40.72
C LEU A 21 -11.23 -9.57 -42.10
N ILE A 22 -11.29 -8.41 -42.77
CA ILE A 22 -11.77 -8.31 -44.16
C ILE A 22 -10.91 -9.18 -45.09
N PHE A 23 -9.59 -9.12 -44.94
CA PHE A 23 -8.67 -9.97 -45.72
C PHE A 23 -8.89 -11.46 -45.42
N ALA A 24 -9.07 -11.83 -44.15
CA ALA A 24 -9.34 -13.21 -43.74
C ALA A 24 -10.67 -13.74 -44.32
N ILE A 25 -11.71 -12.90 -44.39
CA ILE A 25 -12.99 -13.22 -45.07
C ILE A 25 -12.76 -13.43 -46.57
N ALA A 26 -12.08 -12.49 -47.24
CA ALA A 26 -11.81 -12.58 -48.67
C ALA A 26 -10.98 -13.83 -49.04
N LYS A 27 -10.01 -14.20 -48.19
CA LYS A 27 -9.18 -15.40 -48.35
C LYS A 27 -9.82 -16.68 -47.82
N LYS A 28 -10.98 -16.60 -47.14
CA LYS A 28 -11.63 -17.72 -46.44
C LYS A 28 -10.66 -18.52 -45.55
N ALA A 29 -9.73 -17.82 -44.90
CA ALA A 29 -8.67 -18.43 -44.11
C ALA A 29 -8.42 -17.62 -42.82
N ALA A 30 -8.27 -18.32 -41.70
CA ALA A 30 -7.92 -17.73 -40.42
C ALA A 30 -6.51 -18.18 -40.01
N TYR A 31 -5.70 -17.21 -39.60
CA TYR A 31 -4.27 -17.42 -39.29
C TYR A 31 -4.01 -17.70 -37.80
N CYS A 32 -4.99 -17.47 -36.93
CA CYS A 32 -4.90 -17.86 -35.53
C CYS A 32 -6.29 -18.15 -34.93
N LYS A 33 -6.29 -18.84 -33.79
CA LYS A 33 -7.52 -19.21 -33.04
C LYS A 33 -8.38 -17.99 -32.70
N ARG A 34 -7.76 -16.90 -32.25
CA ARG A 34 -8.45 -15.65 -31.90
C ARG A 34 -9.22 -15.10 -33.10
N ASP A 35 -8.57 -14.99 -34.26
CA ASP A 35 -9.18 -14.36 -35.43
C ASP A 35 -10.30 -15.25 -35.99
N TYR A 36 -10.18 -16.58 -35.91
CA TYR A 36 -11.26 -17.50 -36.25
C TYR A 36 -12.51 -17.27 -35.39
N ILE A 37 -12.34 -17.09 -34.07
CA ILE A 37 -13.43 -16.75 -33.15
C ILE A 37 -14.04 -15.39 -33.49
N LEU A 38 -13.22 -14.37 -33.80
CA LEU A 38 -13.70 -13.05 -34.18
C LEU A 38 -14.51 -13.07 -35.49
N LEU A 39 -14.07 -13.85 -36.49
CA LEU A 39 -14.80 -14.07 -37.73
C LEU A 39 -16.17 -14.71 -37.47
N PHE A 40 -16.24 -15.70 -36.58
CA PHE A 40 -17.49 -16.32 -36.19
C PHE A 40 -18.44 -15.33 -35.49
N VAL A 41 -17.92 -14.49 -34.59
CA VAL A 41 -18.71 -13.41 -33.97
C VAL A 41 -19.23 -12.43 -35.02
N LEU A 42 -18.40 -12.04 -35.99
CA LEU A 42 -18.82 -11.16 -37.08
C LEU A 42 -19.97 -11.78 -37.89
N LEU A 43 -19.86 -13.06 -38.25
CA LEU A 43 -20.92 -13.79 -38.97
C LEU A 43 -22.23 -13.79 -38.17
N LEU A 44 -22.18 -14.10 -36.88
CA LEU A 44 -23.38 -14.08 -36.03
C LEU A 44 -24.02 -12.69 -35.95
N ARG A 45 -23.20 -11.65 -35.84
CA ARG A 45 -23.68 -10.27 -35.82
C ARG A 45 -24.32 -9.87 -37.14
N THR A 46 -23.77 -10.29 -38.28
CA THR A 46 -24.37 -10.01 -39.60
C THR A 46 -25.70 -10.71 -39.80
N LEU A 47 -25.89 -11.87 -39.15
CA LEU A 47 -27.16 -12.61 -39.13
C LEU A 47 -28.19 -12.02 -38.15
N GLY A 48 -27.85 -10.93 -37.44
CA GLY A 48 -28.73 -10.34 -36.43
C GLY A 48 -28.82 -11.14 -35.13
N VAL A 49 -27.97 -12.15 -34.93
CA VAL A 49 -27.98 -12.96 -33.71
C VAL A 49 -27.43 -12.14 -32.54
N HIS A 50 -28.14 -12.19 -31.41
CA HIS A 50 -27.69 -11.61 -30.15
C HIS A 50 -26.54 -12.43 -29.56
N CYS A 51 -25.31 -12.08 -29.95
CA CYS A 51 -24.08 -12.69 -29.47
C CYS A 51 -23.21 -11.68 -28.71
N ARG A 52 -22.23 -12.19 -27.96
CA ARG A 52 -21.21 -11.38 -27.29
C ARG A 52 -19.87 -12.07 -27.36
N LEU A 53 -18.83 -11.25 -27.53
CA LEU A 53 -17.44 -11.70 -27.45
C LEU A 53 -17.04 -11.75 -25.98
N VAL A 54 -16.59 -12.90 -25.51
CA VAL A 54 -16.13 -13.08 -24.14
C VAL A 54 -14.61 -13.17 -24.12
N ILE A 55 -14.00 -12.44 -23.20
CA ILE A 55 -12.54 -12.35 -23.05
C ILE A 55 -12.15 -12.60 -21.60
N SER A 56 -11.16 -13.47 -21.39
CA SER A 56 -10.51 -13.69 -20.10
C SER A 56 -9.11 -13.06 -20.12
N PRO A 57 -8.94 -11.81 -19.65
CA PRO A 57 -7.63 -11.18 -19.64
C PRO A 57 -6.66 -11.90 -18.69
N ALA A 58 -5.42 -12.09 -19.14
CA ALA A 58 -4.35 -12.58 -18.29
C ALA A 58 -3.98 -11.51 -17.25
N VAL A 59 -4.22 -11.82 -15.97
CA VAL A 59 -3.92 -10.90 -14.87
C VAL A 59 -2.45 -11.09 -14.46
N PRO A 60 -1.65 -10.00 -14.45
CA PRO A 60 -0.29 -10.10 -13.95
C PRO A 60 -0.30 -10.54 -12.48
N PRO A 61 0.62 -11.42 -12.06
CA PRO A 61 0.67 -11.86 -10.69
C PRO A 61 0.98 -10.68 -9.76
N LYS A 62 0.27 -10.59 -8.63
CA LYS A 62 0.49 -9.54 -7.61
C LYS A 62 1.92 -9.55 -7.04
N GLN A 63 2.56 -10.71 -7.06
CA GLN A 63 3.99 -10.88 -6.76
C GLN A 63 4.65 -11.55 -7.96
N ILE A 64 5.55 -10.85 -8.62
CA ILE A 64 6.34 -11.39 -9.73
C ILE A 64 7.35 -12.37 -9.14
N PRO A 65 7.39 -13.64 -9.60
CA PRO A 65 8.41 -14.60 -9.18
C PRO A 65 9.83 -14.05 -9.39
N SER A 66 10.75 -14.35 -8.46
CA SER A 66 12.11 -13.78 -8.46
C SER A 66 12.93 -14.11 -9.71
N ASP A 67 12.56 -15.14 -10.46
CA ASP A 67 13.09 -15.55 -11.75
C ASP A 67 12.64 -14.66 -12.92
N GLN A 68 11.48 -14.01 -12.80
CA GLN A 68 10.94 -13.06 -13.79
C GLN A 68 11.33 -11.61 -13.48
N LEU A 69 11.89 -11.35 -12.29
CA LEU A 69 12.50 -10.06 -11.98
C LEU A 69 13.80 -9.90 -12.76
N TYR A 70 14.00 -8.70 -13.32
CA TYR A 70 15.26 -8.35 -13.97
C TYR A 70 16.38 -8.41 -12.92
N LYS A 71 17.24 -9.43 -13.01
CA LYS A 71 18.41 -9.54 -12.14
C LYS A 71 19.40 -8.48 -12.57
N MET A 72 19.56 -7.45 -11.76
CA MET A 72 20.44 -6.30 -12.03
C MET A 72 21.94 -6.62 -12.13
N ASN A 73 22.35 -7.90 -12.22
CA ASN A 73 23.67 -8.34 -12.68
C ASN A 73 23.65 -9.88 -12.83
N PRO A 74 23.58 -10.45 -14.05
CA PRO A 74 24.03 -11.82 -14.22
C PRO A 74 25.55 -11.83 -14.08
N ARG A 75 26.06 -12.01 -12.86
CA ARG A 75 27.51 -12.19 -12.65
C ARG A 75 27.91 -13.45 -13.41
N THR A 76 28.70 -13.30 -14.45
CA THR A 76 29.22 -14.44 -15.18
C THR A 76 30.13 -15.26 -14.25
N PRO A 77 30.32 -16.57 -14.48
CA PRO A 77 31.27 -17.36 -13.71
C PRO A 77 32.68 -16.74 -13.69
N ARG A 78 33.03 -16.01 -14.77
CA ARG A 78 34.28 -15.26 -14.91
C ARG A 78 34.34 -14.06 -13.96
N ASP A 79 33.25 -13.31 -13.81
CA ASP A 79 33.18 -12.17 -12.87
C ASP A 79 33.30 -12.63 -11.41
N LEU A 80 32.67 -13.77 -11.08
CA LEU A 80 32.78 -14.37 -9.74
C LEU A 80 34.19 -14.91 -9.47
N ALA A 81 34.89 -15.41 -10.50
CA ALA A 81 36.28 -15.84 -10.38
C ALA A 81 37.22 -14.65 -10.19
N MET A 82 37.06 -13.58 -10.97
CA MET A 82 37.82 -12.33 -10.80
C MET A 82 37.62 -11.71 -9.42
N GLU A 83 36.38 -11.66 -8.93
CA GLU A 83 36.08 -11.11 -7.59
C GLU A 83 36.72 -11.95 -6.48
N ARG A 84 36.72 -13.29 -6.61
CA ARG A 84 37.41 -14.19 -5.68
C ARG A 84 38.93 -14.01 -5.72
N GLN A 85 39.50 -13.82 -6.90
CA GLN A 85 40.92 -13.60 -7.09
C GLN A 85 41.35 -12.24 -6.50
N LEU A 86 40.61 -11.16 -6.80
CA LEU A 86 40.79 -9.85 -6.16
C LEU A 86 40.71 -9.95 -4.63
N LEU A 87 39.73 -10.67 -4.08
CA LEU A 87 39.63 -10.87 -2.63
C LEU A 87 40.81 -11.66 -2.03
N GLN A 88 41.40 -12.60 -2.78
CA GLN A 88 42.62 -13.30 -2.37
C GLN A 88 43.83 -12.37 -2.43
N ASP A 89 43.99 -11.60 -3.51
CA ASP A 89 45.08 -10.64 -3.70
C ASP A 89 45.03 -9.53 -2.63
N PHE A 90 43.84 -9.03 -2.29
CA PHE A 90 43.64 -8.09 -1.16
C PHE A 90 43.96 -8.72 0.22
N ARG A 91 43.88 -10.05 0.35
CA ARG A 91 44.19 -10.76 1.59
C ARG A 91 45.69 -11.02 1.71
N GLN A 92 46.37 -11.29 0.60
CA GLN A 92 47.78 -11.64 0.50
C GLN A 92 48.68 -10.45 0.16
N ALA A 93 48.12 -9.25 -0.05
CA ALA A 93 48.87 -8.03 -0.36
C ALA A 93 50.03 -7.79 0.63
N PRO A 94 51.29 -7.68 0.14
CA PRO A 94 52.46 -7.35 0.96
C PRO A 94 52.28 -5.99 1.66
N ARG A 95 52.86 -5.83 2.85
CA ARG A 95 52.70 -4.61 3.68
C ARG A 95 53.12 -3.31 2.98
N GLU A 96 54.03 -3.40 2.02
CA GLU A 96 54.57 -2.28 1.26
C GLU A 96 53.76 -1.94 0.00
N SER A 97 52.74 -2.74 -0.33
CA SER A 97 51.90 -2.53 -1.52
C SER A 97 50.88 -1.42 -1.32
N MET A 98 50.60 -0.65 -2.39
CA MET A 98 49.50 0.33 -2.43
C MET A 98 48.14 -0.31 -2.07
N VAL A 99 47.96 -1.60 -2.35
CA VAL A 99 46.74 -2.35 -2.03
C VAL A 99 46.60 -2.54 -0.50
N TYR A 100 47.70 -2.75 0.21
CA TYR A 100 47.73 -2.85 1.67
C TYR A 100 47.47 -1.48 2.32
N ALA A 101 48.07 -0.41 1.79
CA ALA A 101 47.81 0.95 2.23
C ALA A 101 46.34 1.38 2.04
N ALA A 102 45.73 0.99 0.91
CA ALA A 102 44.30 1.22 0.66
C ALA A 102 43.41 0.42 1.63
N LYS A 103 43.78 -0.82 1.94
CA LYS A 103 43.09 -1.69 2.92
C LYS A 103 43.13 -1.09 4.33
N GLU A 104 44.27 -0.57 4.77
CA GLU A 104 44.37 0.11 6.07
C GLU A 104 43.53 1.39 6.12
N LYS A 105 43.59 2.23 5.09
CA LYS A 105 42.75 3.44 4.99
C LYS A 105 41.25 3.10 5.03
N LEU A 106 40.83 2.04 4.35
CA LEU A 106 39.44 1.57 4.35
C LEU A 106 39.03 1.07 5.74
N LEU A 107 39.87 0.28 6.41
CA LEU A 107 39.62 -0.19 7.77
C LEU A 107 39.53 0.98 8.76
N ALA A 108 40.41 1.97 8.64
CA ALA A 108 40.37 3.20 9.43
C ALA A 108 39.10 4.03 9.18
N LEU A 109 38.61 4.08 7.94
CA LEU A 109 37.34 4.72 7.60
C LEU A 109 36.14 3.98 8.20
N ILE A 110 36.16 2.65 8.18
CA ILE A 110 35.10 1.80 8.76
C ILE A 110 35.09 1.91 10.29
N THR A 111 36.26 1.94 10.94
CA THR A 111 36.35 2.14 12.39
C THR A 111 35.92 3.55 12.79
N LYS A 112 36.28 4.58 12.02
CA LYS A 112 35.82 5.96 12.23
C LYS A 112 34.31 6.11 12.01
N GLN A 113 33.73 5.41 11.03
CA GLN A 113 32.27 5.33 10.84
C GLN A 113 31.56 4.58 11.97
N LYS A 114 32.15 3.49 12.49
CA LYS A 114 31.60 2.78 13.66
C LYS A 114 31.67 3.62 14.93
N ALA A 115 32.76 4.35 15.14
CA ALA A 115 32.92 5.25 16.29
C ALA A 115 31.91 6.43 16.23
N THR A 116 31.70 7.01 15.05
CA THR A 116 30.70 8.07 14.85
C THR A 116 29.26 7.56 14.90
N ALA A 117 29.00 6.31 14.49
CA ALA A 117 27.69 5.66 14.66
C ALA A 117 27.37 5.25 16.11
N MET A 118 28.40 5.12 16.97
CA MET A 118 28.22 4.90 18.41
C MET A 118 27.94 6.21 19.17
N SER A 119 28.40 7.38 18.70
CA SER A 119 28.11 8.68 19.33
C SER A 119 26.89 9.42 18.77
N ARG A 120 26.40 9.05 17.58
CA ARG A 120 25.13 9.55 17.02
C ARG A 120 24.16 8.40 16.78
N GLY A 121 23.12 8.35 17.60
CA GLY A 121 22.02 7.39 17.50
C GLY A 121 21.55 7.16 16.05
N LYS A 122 21.46 5.88 15.70
CA LYS A 122 21.17 5.28 14.37
C LYS A 122 20.29 6.15 13.45
N ARG A 123 20.90 6.77 12.44
CA ARG A 123 20.25 7.10 11.16
C ARG A 123 20.67 6.06 10.10
N LYS A 124 19.71 5.48 9.38
CA LYS A 124 19.91 4.59 8.24
C LYS A 124 20.64 5.35 7.11
N LEU A 125 21.72 4.79 6.57
CA LEU A 125 22.36 5.26 5.34
C LEU A 125 21.58 4.75 4.11
N SER A 126 21.18 5.69 3.25
CA SER A 126 20.69 5.47 1.89
C SER A 126 21.84 5.06 0.95
N GLY A 127 21.50 4.29 -0.08
CA GLY A 127 22.45 3.76 -1.06
C GLY A 127 23.29 4.83 -1.76
N PHE A 128 24.55 4.46 -1.98
CA PHE A 128 25.55 5.19 -2.74
C PHE A 128 25.13 5.26 -4.22
N THR A 129 24.97 6.47 -4.77
CA THR A 129 24.82 6.73 -6.21
C THR A 129 26.04 7.52 -6.67
N VAL A 130 26.67 7.04 -7.75
CA VAL A 130 27.85 7.65 -8.36
C VAL A 130 27.41 8.93 -9.11
N PRO A 131 28.05 10.09 -8.88
CA PRO A 131 27.75 11.32 -9.63
C PRO A 131 28.18 11.20 -11.10
N GLN A 132 27.26 11.49 -12.01
CA GLN A 132 27.52 11.63 -13.43
C GLN A 132 28.00 13.07 -13.69
N LEU A 133 29.23 13.20 -14.18
CA LEU A 133 29.83 14.43 -14.68
C LEU A 133 29.38 14.66 -16.13
N ASP A 134 28.55 15.68 -16.35
CA ASP A 134 28.49 16.41 -17.62
C ASP A 134 28.02 17.85 -17.33
N GLY A 135 28.63 18.81 -18.02
CA GLY A 135 28.54 20.25 -17.74
C GLY A 135 27.41 20.96 -18.49
N GLY A 136 27.10 22.17 -17.99
CA GLY A 136 26.60 23.28 -18.79
C GLY A 136 25.10 23.35 -19.06
N SER A 137 24.36 24.08 -18.20
CA SER A 137 23.43 25.14 -18.63
C SER A 137 22.83 25.86 -17.42
N ASP A 138 22.92 27.19 -17.45
CA ASP A 138 22.16 28.10 -16.60
C ASP A 138 20.65 27.92 -16.83
N GLU A 139 19.89 27.55 -15.80
CA GLU A 139 18.51 27.99 -15.64
C GLU A 139 18.13 28.11 -14.15
N MET A 140 17.56 29.26 -13.80
CA MET A 140 16.98 29.56 -12.50
C MET A 140 15.75 28.68 -12.23
N ILE A 141 15.75 27.93 -11.12
CA ILE A 141 14.56 27.21 -10.64
C ILE A 141 13.97 27.95 -9.42
N PRO A 142 12.69 28.40 -9.46
CA PRO A 142 12.00 29.02 -8.34
C PRO A 142 11.65 28.02 -7.21
N PRO A 143 11.41 28.49 -5.98
CA PRO A 143 11.19 27.61 -4.83
C PRO A 143 9.91 26.78 -5.01
N ARG A 144 10.08 25.44 -5.08
CA ARG A 144 8.99 24.48 -5.17
C ARG A 144 8.17 24.44 -3.88
N GLU A 145 6.92 24.91 -3.97
CA GLU A 145 5.82 24.39 -3.16
C GLU A 145 5.70 22.88 -3.34
N LYS A 146 5.73 22.12 -2.24
CA LYS A 146 5.38 20.70 -2.24
C LYS A 146 3.99 20.54 -1.62
N LYS A 147 2.95 20.64 -2.46
CA LYS A 147 1.69 19.94 -2.24
C LYS A 147 1.87 18.50 -2.71
N LEU A 148 1.93 17.56 -1.77
CA LEU A 148 1.70 16.14 -2.05
C LEU A 148 0.72 15.59 -1.02
N LYS A 149 -0.52 15.45 -1.48
CA LYS A 149 -1.54 14.59 -0.87
C LYS A 149 -1.07 13.14 -0.98
N LEU A 150 -1.15 12.38 0.10
CA LEU A 150 -1.12 10.91 0.07
C LEU A 150 -2.09 10.38 1.12
N MET A 151 -3.02 9.56 0.63
CA MET A 151 -4.07 8.85 1.36
C MET A 151 -3.47 7.79 2.31
N PRO A 152 -4.15 7.45 3.41
CA PRO A 152 -3.66 6.53 4.43
C PRO A 152 -3.96 5.07 4.06
N GLY A 153 -3.00 4.16 4.27
CA GLY A 153 -3.21 2.74 3.94
C GLY A 153 -2.06 1.77 4.18
N SER A 154 -1.67 1.59 5.45
CA SER A 154 -1.33 0.31 6.11
C SER A 154 -0.16 -0.62 5.66
N PHE A 155 0.35 -1.33 6.69
CA PHE A 155 1.29 -2.48 6.75
C PHE A 155 2.79 -2.16 6.65
N LEU A 156 3.59 -2.39 7.70
CA LEU A 156 4.00 -3.72 8.18
C LEU A 156 4.36 -3.75 9.68
N LYS A 157 3.90 -4.80 10.36
CA LYS A 157 4.31 -5.25 11.69
C LYS A 157 5.71 -5.90 11.62
N ALA A 158 6.56 -5.59 12.58
CA ALA A 158 7.76 -6.38 12.90
C ALA A 158 7.56 -7.01 14.29
N GLU A 159 7.50 -8.33 14.35
CA GLU A 159 7.55 -9.12 15.58
C GLU A 159 9.02 -9.39 15.92
N SER A 160 9.46 -8.96 17.10
CA SER A 160 10.75 -9.34 17.68
C SER A 160 10.51 -10.16 18.95
N ASN A 161 10.69 -11.48 18.85
CA ASN A 161 10.75 -12.37 20.01
C ASN A 161 12.20 -12.47 20.50
N ARG A 162 12.48 -11.90 21.68
CA ARG A 162 13.65 -12.29 22.48
C ARG A 162 13.25 -12.31 23.95
N LYS A 163 13.17 -13.51 24.53
CA LYS A 163 13.11 -13.73 25.97
C LYS A 163 14.46 -13.36 26.60
N GLN A 164 14.45 -12.60 27.68
CA GLN A 164 15.60 -12.42 28.56
C GLN A 164 15.42 -13.33 29.77
N HIS A 165 16.47 -14.07 30.12
CA HIS A 165 16.59 -14.87 31.34
C HIS A 165 17.51 -14.08 32.29
N GLU A 166 17.02 -13.82 33.51
CA GLU A 166 17.80 -13.31 34.65
C GLU A 166 18.31 -14.46 35.51
N VAL A 167 19.52 -14.33 36.08
CA VAL A 167 19.97 -14.94 37.36
C VAL A 167 21.17 -14.13 37.92
N PRO A 168 21.59 -14.27 39.20
CA PRO A 168 21.58 -13.22 40.24
C PRO A 168 23.02 -12.91 40.78
N PRO A 169 23.22 -12.13 41.86
CA PRO A 169 24.55 -11.64 42.25
C PRO A 169 25.21 -12.47 43.36
N SER A 170 26.53 -12.62 43.31
CA SER A 170 27.48 -12.44 44.44
C SER A 170 28.85 -13.10 44.18
N GLY A 171 29.92 -12.35 44.45
CA GLY A 171 31.09 -12.84 45.20
C GLY A 171 32.26 -13.47 44.41
N GLY A 172 33.46 -12.98 44.75
CA GLY A 172 34.67 -13.81 44.73
C GLY A 172 35.69 -13.51 43.64
N VAL A 173 36.85 -13.03 44.07
CA VAL A 173 38.08 -12.80 43.29
C VAL A 173 38.66 -14.15 42.82
N GLY A 174 39.07 -14.25 41.55
CA GLY A 174 39.75 -15.42 40.98
C GLY A 174 40.32 -15.14 39.58
N ASP A 175 41.48 -15.72 39.28
CA ASP A 175 42.51 -15.38 38.29
C ASP A 175 42.13 -15.04 36.84
N ALA A 176 42.97 -14.20 36.22
CA ALA A 176 42.85 -13.67 34.86
C ALA A 176 43.12 -14.69 33.73
N ASP A 177 43.66 -15.88 34.04
CA ASP A 177 44.00 -16.90 33.04
C ASP A 177 42.80 -17.81 32.67
N ASP A 178 41.77 -17.90 33.50
CA ASP A 178 40.59 -18.75 33.25
C ASP A 178 39.57 -18.10 32.26
N ILE A 179 39.72 -16.80 32.02
CA ILE A 179 38.82 -16.01 31.16
C ILE A 179 39.05 -16.33 29.67
N ASP A 180 40.29 -16.64 29.26
CA ASP A 180 40.59 -16.96 27.85
C ASP A 180 40.06 -18.35 27.45
N ASP A 181 40.07 -19.31 28.39
CA ASP A 181 39.58 -20.66 28.15
C ASP A 181 38.05 -20.76 28.10
N GLU A 182 37.33 -19.96 28.89
CA GLU A 182 35.85 -19.86 28.76
C GLU A 182 35.45 -19.19 27.44
N VAL A 183 36.18 -18.15 27.00
CA VAL A 183 35.93 -17.47 25.72
C VAL A 183 36.23 -18.40 24.53
N ARG A 184 37.29 -19.22 24.61
CA ARG A 184 37.64 -20.22 23.60
C ARG A 184 36.59 -21.32 23.52
N ARG A 185 36.17 -21.89 24.66
CA ARG A 185 35.08 -22.88 24.75
C ARG A 185 33.74 -22.33 24.24
N ARG A 186 33.44 -21.06 24.51
CA ARG A 186 32.25 -20.38 23.99
C ARG A 186 32.30 -20.19 22.47
N ARG A 187 33.46 -19.84 21.92
CA ARG A 187 33.66 -19.70 20.46
C ARG A 187 33.52 -21.05 19.76
N GLU A 188 34.03 -22.13 20.35
CA GLU A 188 33.89 -23.48 19.83
C GLU A 188 32.44 -23.97 19.89
N ARG A 189 31.71 -23.74 20.99
CA ARG A 189 30.26 -24.02 21.06
C ARG A 189 29.48 -23.29 19.97
N ILE A 190 29.79 -22.02 19.72
CA ILE A 190 29.12 -21.24 18.66
C ILE A 190 29.44 -21.82 17.28
N LEU A 191 30.71 -22.14 17.00
CA LEU A 191 31.11 -22.74 15.72
C LEU A 191 30.52 -24.14 15.51
N ALA A 192 30.44 -24.95 16.56
CA ALA A 192 29.77 -26.25 16.54
C ALA A 192 28.27 -26.11 16.25
N ALA A 193 27.60 -25.12 16.87
CA ALA A 193 26.19 -24.82 16.59
C ALA A 193 25.98 -24.34 15.14
N TYR A 194 26.92 -23.58 14.57
CA TYR A 194 26.87 -23.18 13.16
C TYR A 194 27.09 -24.37 12.20
N ARG A 195 28.03 -25.27 12.51
CA ARG A 195 28.26 -26.50 11.72
C ARG A 195 27.04 -27.43 11.79
N ALA A 196 26.50 -27.69 12.97
CA ALA A 196 25.28 -28.49 13.15
C ALA A 196 24.07 -27.88 12.41
N ARG A 197 23.95 -26.55 12.40
CA ARG A 197 22.89 -25.86 11.63
C ARG A 197 23.11 -25.95 10.13
N ALA A 198 24.35 -25.87 9.65
CA ALA A 198 24.70 -26.04 8.24
C ALA A 198 24.45 -27.49 7.77
N GLU A 199 24.78 -28.48 8.59
CA GLU A 199 24.48 -29.89 8.33
C GLU A 199 22.98 -30.18 8.32
N LYS A 200 22.21 -29.58 9.25
CA LYS A 200 20.75 -29.70 9.28
C LYS A 200 20.13 -29.08 8.02
N LEU A 201 20.63 -27.93 7.56
CA LEU A 201 20.20 -27.29 6.32
C LEU A 201 20.61 -28.10 5.07
N GLY A 202 21.79 -28.74 5.10
CA GLY A 202 22.27 -29.64 4.05
C GLY A 202 21.46 -30.95 3.97
N ARG A 203 21.10 -31.53 5.11
CA ARG A 203 20.19 -32.69 5.20
C ARG A 203 18.78 -32.35 4.73
N GLN A 204 18.29 -31.16 5.04
CA GLN A 204 16.98 -30.68 4.58
C GLN A 204 16.97 -30.46 3.05
N LYS A 205 18.05 -29.91 2.48
CA LYS A 205 18.24 -29.85 1.03
C LYS A 205 18.35 -31.24 0.36
N LYS A 206 19.01 -32.21 1.00
CA LYS A 206 19.09 -33.59 0.51
C LYS A 206 17.74 -34.32 0.63
N SER A 207 16.95 -34.07 1.68
CA SER A 207 15.60 -34.64 1.81
C SER A 207 14.60 -34.01 0.83
N ASP A 208 14.75 -32.72 0.54
CA ASP A 208 13.96 -32.02 -0.48
C ASP A 208 14.36 -32.47 -1.90
N SER A 209 15.64 -32.76 -2.16
CA SER A 209 16.07 -33.35 -3.44
C SER A 209 15.66 -34.82 -3.60
N ALA A 210 15.59 -35.59 -2.50
CA ALA A 210 15.16 -36.99 -2.54
C ALA A 210 13.62 -37.13 -2.65
N ARG A 211 12.84 -36.22 -2.03
CA ARG A 211 11.37 -36.16 -2.21
C ARG A 211 10.96 -35.69 -3.60
N ASN A 212 11.76 -34.82 -4.24
CA ASN A 212 11.56 -34.42 -5.64
C ASN A 212 12.13 -35.42 -6.67
N GLY A 213 12.71 -36.54 -6.23
CA GLY A 213 13.27 -37.59 -7.10
C GLY A 213 12.28 -38.68 -7.53
N VAL A 214 11.05 -38.69 -6.99
CA VAL A 214 10.00 -39.68 -7.31
C VAL A 214 8.71 -38.99 -7.81
N GLU A 215 8.80 -37.77 -8.32
CA GLU A 215 7.82 -37.29 -9.28
C GLU A 215 8.33 -37.60 -10.68
N THR A 216 7.56 -38.41 -11.40
CA THR A 216 7.72 -38.72 -12.81
C THR A 216 8.20 -37.47 -13.56
N LYS A 217 9.33 -37.60 -14.29
CA LYS A 217 9.80 -36.63 -15.29
C LYS A 217 8.68 -36.36 -16.29
N LYS A 218 7.74 -35.47 -15.96
CA LYS A 218 6.90 -34.80 -16.94
C LYS A 218 7.85 -33.86 -17.67
N LYS A 219 8.30 -34.29 -18.84
CA LYS A 219 8.88 -33.42 -19.87
C LYS A 219 8.08 -32.11 -19.84
N ALA A 220 8.78 -30.98 -19.66
CA ALA A 220 8.21 -29.67 -19.90
C ALA A 220 7.88 -29.58 -21.39
N THR A 221 6.73 -30.16 -21.78
CA THR A 221 6.07 -29.80 -23.02
C THR A 221 5.74 -28.32 -22.89
N SER A 222 6.17 -27.52 -23.85
CA SER A 222 5.69 -26.15 -23.98
C SER A 222 4.16 -26.26 -24.09
N LYS A 223 3.44 -25.99 -22.99
CA LYS A 223 1.98 -25.96 -23.04
C LYS A 223 1.63 -24.88 -24.06
N SER A 224 0.93 -25.26 -25.12
CA SER A 224 0.36 -24.30 -26.07
C SER A 224 -0.39 -23.22 -25.30
N PRO A 225 -0.30 -21.95 -25.71
CA PRO A 225 -1.03 -20.86 -25.07
C PRO A 225 -2.53 -21.20 -25.00
N GLY A 226 -3.16 -20.88 -23.86
CA GLY A 226 -4.58 -21.08 -23.64
C GLY A 226 -5.43 -20.26 -24.63
N VAL A 227 -6.71 -20.59 -24.71
CA VAL A 227 -7.67 -19.85 -25.54
C VAL A 227 -8.50 -18.93 -24.66
N ASP A 228 -8.16 -17.64 -24.68
CA ASP A 228 -8.72 -16.63 -23.78
C ASP A 228 -9.89 -15.84 -24.39
N TYR A 229 -10.41 -16.30 -25.53
CA TYR A 229 -11.52 -15.70 -26.27
C TYR A 229 -12.55 -16.79 -26.58
N TRP A 230 -13.83 -16.50 -26.42
CA TRP A 230 -14.91 -17.38 -26.85
C TRP A 230 -16.19 -16.59 -27.08
N VAL A 231 -17.27 -17.29 -27.46
CA VAL A 231 -18.52 -16.66 -27.85
C VAL A 231 -19.64 -17.08 -26.91
N GLU A 232 -20.51 -16.14 -26.59
CA GLU A 232 -21.81 -16.44 -25.99
C GLU A 232 -22.93 -15.96 -26.91
N VAL A 233 -23.98 -16.77 -27.03
CA VAL A 233 -25.17 -16.45 -27.81
C VAL A 233 -26.38 -16.49 -26.88
N PHE A 234 -27.24 -15.48 -26.97
CA PHE A 234 -28.47 -15.46 -26.19
C PHE A 234 -29.52 -16.35 -26.84
N CYS A 235 -29.98 -17.38 -26.11
CA CYS A 235 -31.14 -18.17 -26.48
C CYS A 235 -32.38 -17.59 -25.82
N GLU A 236 -33.30 -17.08 -26.64
CA GLU A 236 -34.54 -16.45 -26.19
C GLU A 236 -35.48 -17.46 -25.53
N HIS A 237 -35.53 -18.70 -26.01
CA HIS A 237 -36.38 -19.75 -25.42
C HIS A 237 -35.93 -20.18 -24.01
N GLU A 238 -34.65 -20.06 -23.67
CA GLU A 238 -34.12 -20.39 -22.33
C GLU A 238 -33.88 -19.16 -21.45
N ASP A 239 -34.10 -17.96 -22.00
CA ASP A 239 -33.66 -16.68 -21.45
C ASP A 239 -32.21 -16.73 -20.94
N LYS A 240 -31.32 -17.38 -21.71
CA LYS A 240 -29.99 -17.77 -21.24
C LYS A 240 -28.94 -17.53 -22.31
N TRP A 241 -27.83 -16.93 -21.88
CA TRP A 241 -26.60 -16.92 -22.66
C TRP A 241 -25.97 -18.32 -22.66
N ILE A 242 -25.74 -18.87 -23.85
CA ILE A 242 -25.12 -20.17 -24.07
C ILE A 242 -23.69 -19.95 -24.55
N THR A 243 -22.75 -20.67 -23.94
CA THR A 243 -21.34 -20.64 -24.33
C THR A 243 -21.09 -21.54 -25.54
N ILE A 244 -20.40 -21.02 -26.54
CA ILE A 244 -20.02 -21.73 -27.77
C ILE A 244 -18.50 -21.81 -27.85
N ASP A 245 -17.99 -23.04 -27.95
CA ASP A 245 -16.60 -23.31 -28.30
C ASP A 245 -16.52 -23.50 -29.82
N VAL A 246 -16.13 -22.42 -30.49
CA VAL A 246 -16.02 -22.35 -31.95
C VAL A 246 -14.91 -23.26 -32.49
N LEU A 247 -13.88 -23.54 -31.69
CA LEU A 247 -12.71 -24.31 -32.15
C LEU A 247 -13.01 -25.80 -32.20
N ASN A 248 -13.77 -26.31 -31.24
CA ASN A 248 -14.16 -27.72 -31.16
C ASN A 248 -15.59 -27.98 -31.68
N GLY A 249 -16.34 -26.94 -32.05
CA GLY A 249 -17.71 -27.05 -32.52
C GLY A 249 -18.69 -27.53 -31.45
N SER A 250 -18.43 -27.21 -30.18
CA SER A 250 -19.25 -27.67 -29.06
C SER A 250 -20.05 -26.55 -28.41
N VAL A 251 -21.25 -26.88 -27.92
CA VAL A 251 -22.21 -25.96 -27.31
C VAL A 251 -22.54 -26.47 -25.91
N TYR A 252 -22.86 -25.58 -24.96
CA TYR A 252 -23.16 -25.88 -23.55
C TYR A 252 -22.01 -26.49 -22.73
N LYS A 253 -20.80 -26.60 -23.27
CA LYS A 253 -19.63 -27.15 -22.56
C LYS A 253 -18.78 -26.07 -21.89
N LEU A 254 -19.34 -25.42 -20.87
CA LEU A 254 -18.65 -24.36 -20.14
C LEU A 254 -17.35 -24.84 -19.48
N GLU A 255 -17.34 -26.06 -18.93
CA GLU A 255 -16.16 -26.60 -18.24
C GLU A 255 -14.96 -26.77 -19.17
N ASP A 256 -15.19 -27.10 -20.43
CA ASP A 256 -14.15 -27.32 -21.42
C ASP A 256 -13.51 -25.99 -21.83
N ILE A 257 -14.31 -24.94 -21.98
CA ILE A 257 -13.83 -23.55 -22.18
C ILE A 257 -12.94 -23.12 -21.01
N VAL A 258 -13.38 -23.38 -19.77
CA VAL A 258 -12.60 -23.06 -18.58
C VAL A 258 -11.27 -23.83 -18.56
N LYS A 259 -11.25 -25.11 -18.93
CA LYS A 259 -10.02 -25.92 -19.02
C LYS A 259 -9.07 -25.45 -20.12
N GLN A 260 -9.62 -24.93 -21.23
CA GLN A 260 -8.86 -24.46 -22.39
C GLN A 260 -8.24 -23.07 -22.18
N ALA A 261 -8.89 -22.21 -21.39
CA ALA A 261 -8.41 -20.85 -21.10
C ALA A 261 -7.15 -20.84 -20.23
N THR A 262 -6.40 -19.74 -20.30
CA THR A 262 -5.19 -19.53 -19.51
C THR A 262 -5.53 -19.48 -18.02
N GLN A 263 -4.89 -20.34 -17.22
CA GLN A 263 -5.14 -20.41 -15.78
C GLN A 263 -4.12 -19.57 -14.99
N PRO A 264 -4.53 -18.91 -13.89
CA PRO A 264 -5.89 -18.89 -13.33
C PRO A 264 -6.80 -17.87 -14.05
N ILE A 265 -8.06 -18.25 -14.31
CA ILE A 265 -9.10 -17.29 -14.72
C ILE A 265 -9.47 -16.42 -13.52
N VAL A 266 -9.38 -15.10 -13.71
CA VAL A 266 -9.63 -14.10 -12.66
C VAL A 266 -10.74 -13.13 -13.06
N TYR A 267 -10.75 -12.68 -14.33
CA TYR A 267 -11.82 -11.88 -14.90
C TYR A 267 -12.34 -12.55 -16.16
N VAL A 268 -13.64 -12.44 -16.40
CA VAL A 268 -14.25 -12.78 -17.67
C VAL A 268 -15.21 -11.66 -18.02
N LEU A 269 -14.88 -10.92 -19.08
CA LEU A 269 -15.63 -9.75 -19.53
C LEU A 269 -16.31 -10.07 -20.86
N ALA A 270 -17.58 -9.67 -20.99
CA ALA A 270 -18.36 -9.89 -22.20
C ALA A 270 -18.68 -8.56 -22.89
N TRP A 271 -18.37 -8.50 -24.19
CA TRP A 271 -18.66 -7.38 -25.09
C TRP A 271 -19.91 -7.70 -25.92
N ASN A 272 -21.00 -7.00 -25.61
CA ASN A 272 -22.26 -7.10 -26.34
C ASN A 272 -22.16 -6.40 -27.71
N ASN A 273 -23.16 -6.62 -28.57
CA ASN A 273 -23.24 -6.01 -29.90
C ASN A 273 -23.24 -4.47 -29.87
N GLU A 274 -23.90 -3.87 -28.88
CA GLU A 274 -23.94 -2.41 -28.67
C GLU A 274 -22.64 -1.81 -28.12
N GLY A 275 -21.59 -2.63 -27.94
CA GLY A 275 -20.32 -2.20 -27.36
C GLY A 275 -20.31 -2.14 -25.83
N SER A 276 -21.43 -2.45 -25.16
CA SER A 276 -21.46 -2.49 -23.70
C SER A 276 -20.65 -3.66 -23.13
N ILE A 277 -20.00 -3.44 -22.00
CA ILE A 277 -19.17 -4.45 -21.30
C ILE A 277 -19.85 -4.89 -20.02
N LYS A 278 -19.92 -6.20 -19.79
CA LYS A 278 -20.42 -6.79 -18.54
C LYS A 278 -19.41 -7.77 -17.95
N ASP A 279 -19.27 -7.76 -16.62
CA ASP A 279 -18.51 -8.79 -15.92
C ASP A 279 -19.37 -10.06 -15.78
N VAL A 280 -18.94 -11.12 -16.46
CA VAL A 280 -19.59 -12.44 -16.46
C VAL A 280 -18.74 -13.48 -15.72
N SER A 281 -17.72 -13.04 -14.98
CA SER A 281 -16.87 -13.88 -14.14
C SER A 281 -17.62 -14.86 -13.23
N PRO A 282 -18.76 -14.50 -12.59
CA PRO A 282 -19.50 -15.44 -11.75
C PRO A 282 -19.85 -16.74 -12.47
N ARG A 283 -20.11 -16.69 -13.78
CA ARG A 283 -20.46 -17.87 -14.58
C ARG A 283 -19.32 -18.89 -14.69
N TYR A 284 -18.09 -18.41 -14.85
CA TYR A 284 -16.92 -19.24 -15.18
C TYR A 284 -16.06 -19.58 -13.97
N ILE A 285 -16.11 -18.74 -12.93
CA ILE A 285 -15.29 -18.89 -11.74
C ILE A 285 -16.13 -19.56 -10.66
N SER A 286 -15.95 -20.88 -10.48
CA SER A 286 -16.66 -21.67 -9.47
C SER A 286 -16.36 -21.22 -8.02
N ARG A 287 -15.09 -20.94 -7.71
CA ARG A 287 -14.63 -20.52 -6.37
C ARG A 287 -14.32 -19.01 -6.29
N PHE A 288 -15.31 -18.18 -6.60
CA PHE A 288 -15.26 -16.72 -6.36
C PHE A 288 -15.19 -16.48 -4.84
N GLY A 289 -14.26 -15.65 -4.36
CA GLY A 289 -13.93 -15.53 -2.93
C GLY A 289 -12.72 -16.36 -2.43
N SER A 290 -12.20 -17.30 -3.23
CA SER A 290 -10.99 -18.09 -2.88
C SER A 290 -9.69 -17.33 -3.13
N LYS A 291 -8.52 -18.00 -3.06
CA LYS A 291 -7.20 -17.42 -3.39
C LYS A 291 -7.18 -16.66 -4.72
N LYS A 292 -7.97 -17.09 -5.73
CA LYS A 292 -8.10 -16.41 -7.03
C LYS A 292 -8.78 -15.04 -6.92
N SER A 293 -9.69 -14.87 -5.96
CA SER A 293 -10.34 -13.58 -5.68
C SER A 293 -9.35 -12.53 -5.17
N LYS A 294 -8.24 -12.95 -4.55
CA LYS A 294 -7.18 -12.03 -4.07
C LYS A 294 -6.36 -11.41 -5.21
N LEU A 295 -6.52 -11.91 -6.43
CA LEU A 295 -5.97 -11.32 -7.66
C LEU A 295 -6.92 -10.28 -8.29
N ARG A 296 -8.17 -10.21 -7.81
CA ARG A 296 -9.13 -9.20 -8.27
C ARG A 296 -8.91 -7.88 -7.54
N VAL A 297 -9.21 -6.79 -8.23
CA VAL A 297 -9.37 -5.45 -7.66
C VAL A 297 -10.65 -5.38 -6.83
N GLU A 298 -10.80 -4.32 -6.03
CA GLU A 298 -12.03 -4.11 -5.27
C GLU A 298 -13.25 -3.96 -6.20
N ASP A 299 -14.37 -4.57 -5.83
CA ASP A 299 -15.58 -4.57 -6.67
C ASP A 299 -16.07 -3.14 -6.94
N GLU A 300 -16.07 -2.24 -5.94
CA GLU A 300 -16.42 -0.82 -6.11
C GLU A 300 -15.55 -0.11 -7.17
N TRP A 301 -14.26 -0.46 -7.24
CA TRP A 301 -13.38 0.11 -8.25
C TRP A 301 -13.71 -0.44 -9.64
N LEU A 302 -13.92 -1.76 -9.74
CA LEU A 302 -14.27 -2.40 -10.99
C LEU A 302 -15.59 -1.87 -11.55
N GLU A 303 -16.60 -1.70 -10.69
CA GLU A 303 -17.88 -1.12 -11.05
C GLU A 303 -17.73 0.30 -11.58
N ARG A 304 -16.93 1.13 -10.90
CA ARG A 304 -16.61 2.49 -11.34
C ARG A 304 -15.87 2.51 -12.68
N ALA A 305 -14.92 1.58 -12.89
CA ALA A 305 -14.15 1.47 -14.12
C ALA A 305 -14.99 0.99 -15.32
N LEU A 306 -15.94 0.09 -15.09
CA LEU A 306 -16.84 -0.41 -16.13
C LEU A 306 -18.03 0.51 -16.40
N ARG A 307 -18.34 1.45 -15.49
CA ARG A 307 -19.48 2.37 -15.61
C ARG A 307 -19.59 3.08 -16.97
N PRO A 308 -18.53 3.63 -17.58
CA PRO A 308 -18.63 4.28 -18.89
C PRO A 308 -19.00 3.33 -20.04
N TYR A 309 -18.76 2.04 -19.86
CA TYR A 309 -19.03 0.99 -20.85
C TYR A 309 -20.30 0.21 -20.54
N ARG A 310 -21.06 0.57 -19.49
CA ARG A 310 -22.35 -0.07 -19.21
C ARG A 310 -23.41 0.49 -20.16
N GLY A 311 -24.14 -0.41 -20.84
CA GLY A 311 -25.28 -0.05 -21.68
C GLY A 311 -26.53 0.22 -20.85
N LYS A 312 -27.64 0.55 -21.53
CA LYS A 312 -28.97 0.60 -20.91
C LYS A 312 -29.31 -0.78 -20.36
N ARG A 313 -29.75 -0.85 -19.09
CA ARG A 313 -30.10 -2.13 -18.44
C ARG A 313 -31.31 -2.75 -19.14
N THR A 314 -31.13 -3.94 -19.69
CA THR A 314 -32.18 -4.67 -20.41
C THR A 314 -32.82 -5.77 -19.54
N LYS A 315 -33.96 -6.32 -19.99
CA LYS A 315 -34.58 -7.51 -19.35
C LYS A 315 -33.59 -8.68 -19.25
N ARG A 316 -32.77 -8.87 -20.29
CA ARG A 316 -31.72 -9.91 -20.34
C ARG A 316 -30.67 -9.73 -19.25
N ASP A 317 -30.29 -8.48 -18.98
CA ASP A 317 -29.34 -8.17 -17.91
C ASP A 317 -29.91 -8.52 -16.54
N ILE A 318 -31.18 -8.16 -16.29
CA ILE A 318 -31.87 -8.45 -15.03
C ILE A 318 -31.95 -9.96 -14.78
N ILE A 319 -32.36 -10.73 -15.80
CA ILE A 319 -32.44 -12.20 -15.70
C ILE A 319 -31.06 -12.80 -15.43
N GLU A 320 -30.02 -12.31 -16.10
CA GLU A 320 -28.66 -12.77 -15.88
C GLU A 320 -28.14 -12.43 -14.48
N ASP A 321 -28.41 -11.22 -13.98
CA ASP A 321 -28.01 -10.80 -12.63
C ASP A 321 -28.65 -11.71 -11.57
N ILE A 322 -29.95 -12.00 -11.69
CA ILE A 322 -30.67 -12.95 -10.82
C ILE A 322 -30.04 -14.35 -10.90
N LYS A 323 -29.63 -14.80 -12.10
CA LYS A 323 -28.95 -16.09 -12.28
C LYS A 323 -27.56 -16.07 -11.63
N PHE A 324 -26.81 -14.98 -11.70
CA PHE A 324 -25.53 -14.82 -11.03
C PHE A 324 -25.68 -14.80 -9.51
N ASP A 325 -26.66 -14.10 -8.97
CA ASP A 325 -26.94 -14.10 -7.53
C ASP A 325 -27.29 -15.51 -7.03
N ARG A 326 -28.16 -16.22 -7.76
CA ARG A 326 -28.46 -17.63 -7.45
C ARG A 326 -27.22 -18.51 -7.52
N LEU A 327 -26.37 -18.32 -8.54
CA LEU A 327 -25.13 -19.10 -8.69
C LEU A 327 -24.12 -18.77 -7.59
N LEU A 328 -24.04 -17.53 -7.13
CA LEU A 328 -23.19 -17.12 -6.02
C LEU A 328 -23.73 -17.65 -4.68
N ASN A 329 -25.06 -17.69 -4.52
CA ASN A 329 -25.74 -18.22 -3.33
C ASN A 329 -25.70 -19.75 -3.21
N LYS A 330 -25.78 -20.48 -4.33
CA LYS A 330 -25.74 -21.96 -4.34
C LYS A 330 -24.34 -22.56 -4.15
N ARG A 331 -23.30 -21.74 -4.07
CA ARG A 331 -21.94 -22.25 -3.96
C ARG A 331 -21.71 -22.93 -2.62
N PRO A 332 -20.99 -24.07 -2.60
CA PRO A 332 -20.62 -24.69 -1.36
C PRO A 332 -19.70 -23.77 -0.57
N PHE A 333 -19.71 -23.92 0.76
CA PHE A 333 -18.77 -23.24 1.63
C PHE A 333 -17.32 -23.56 1.23
N PRO A 334 -16.37 -22.64 1.45
CA PRO A 334 -14.96 -22.93 1.24
C PRO A 334 -14.55 -24.20 2.03
N GLU A 335 -13.89 -25.16 1.36
CA GLU A 335 -13.50 -26.44 1.97
C GLU A 335 -12.30 -26.29 2.93
N GLN A 336 -11.46 -25.28 2.68
CA GLN A 336 -10.26 -25.03 3.47
C GLN A 336 -10.50 -23.87 4.44
N ILE A 337 -10.22 -24.10 5.73
CA ILE A 337 -10.29 -23.05 6.76
C ILE A 337 -9.52 -21.79 6.32
N SER A 338 -8.33 -21.93 5.73
CA SER A 338 -7.51 -20.77 5.30
C SER A 338 -8.19 -19.83 4.27
N GLU A 339 -9.21 -20.30 3.56
CA GLU A 339 -9.96 -19.50 2.58
C GLU A 339 -10.93 -18.52 3.25
N TYR A 340 -11.36 -18.78 4.48
CA TYR A 340 -12.21 -17.85 5.25
C TYR A 340 -11.48 -16.59 5.69
N LYS A 341 -10.14 -16.59 5.64
CA LYS A 341 -9.34 -15.40 5.97
C LYS A 341 -9.58 -14.29 4.95
N ASN A 342 -10.29 -13.25 5.40
CA ASN A 342 -10.78 -12.11 4.60
C ASN A 342 -11.71 -12.55 3.45
N HIS A 343 -12.53 -13.58 3.67
CA HIS A 343 -13.53 -13.98 2.69
C HIS A 343 -14.64 -12.90 2.60
N PRO A 344 -15.12 -12.54 1.40
CA PRO A 344 -16.03 -11.41 1.23
C PRO A 344 -17.39 -11.61 1.91
N ARG A 345 -17.89 -12.85 1.96
CA ARG A 345 -19.25 -13.15 2.44
C ARG A 345 -19.31 -13.92 3.76
N TYR A 346 -18.24 -14.63 4.11
CA TYR A 346 -18.27 -15.59 5.22
C TYR A 346 -17.16 -15.24 6.20
N ALA A 347 -17.43 -15.44 7.48
CA ALA A 347 -16.47 -15.24 8.54
C ALA A 347 -16.52 -16.40 9.54
N ILE A 348 -15.37 -16.66 10.14
CA ILE A 348 -15.24 -17.58 11.27
C ILE A 348 -14.47 -16.87 12.38
N GLU A 349 -14.79 -17.19 13.63
CA GLU A 349 -14.28 -16.48 14.81
C GLU A 349 -12.76 -16.46 14.88
N ARG A 350 -12.10 -17.55 14.48
CA ARG A 350 -10.64 -17.70 14.46
C ARG A 350 -9.91 -16.60 13.68
N TYR A 351 -10.52 -16.08 12.61
CA TYR A 351 -9.91 -15.07 11.74
C TYR A 351 -10.39 -13.65 11.97
N LEU A 352 -11.27 -13.42 12.96
CA LEU A 352 -11.65 -12.07 13.34
C LEU A 352 -10.43 -11.30 13.84
N LEU A 353 -10.35 -10.04 13.43
CA LEU A 353 -9.33 -9.16 13.97
C LEU A 353 -9.56 -8.93 15.47
N ARG A 354 -8.50 -8.48 16.15
CA ARG A 354 -8.56 -8.15 17.58
C ARG A 354 -9.72 -7.21 17.90
N ASN A 355 -9.96 -6.23 17.03
CA ASN A 355 -11.02 -5.22 17.13
C ASN A 355 -12.24 -5.55 16.25
N GLU A 356 -12.47 -6.80 15.91
CA GLU A 356 -13.70 -7.27 15.27
C GLU A 356 -14.44 -8.22 16.21
N ALA A 357 -15.77 -8.25 16.10
CA ALA A 357 -16.60 -9.26 16.72
C ALA A 357 -17.87 -9.51 15.90
N ILE A 358 -18.56 -10.60 16.19
CA ILE A 358 -19.83 -10.96 15.56
C ILE A 358 -20.95 -10.34 16.36
N TYR A 359 -21.87 -9.67 15.68
CA TYR A 359 -23.07 -9.09 16.26
C TYR A 359 -24.27 -9.30 15.32
N PRO A 360 -25.47 -9.61 15.84
CA PRO A 360 -25.78 -9.91 17.24
C PRO A 360 -25.04 -11.14 17.83
N PRO A 361 -24.93 -11.30 19.16
CA PRO A 361 -24.30 -12.48 19.77
C PRO A 361 -24.93 -13.81 19.34
N ASP A 362 -26.23 -13.78 19.03
CA ASP A 362 -27.06 -14.87 18.53
C ASP A 362 -27.13 -14.91 16.99
N ALA A 363 -26.14 -14.33 16.30
CA ALA A 363 -26.10 -14.30 14.85
C ALA A 363 -26.32 -15.70 14.23
N PRO A 364 -27.18 -15.83 13.19
CA PRO A 364 -27.47 -17.11 12.58
C PRO A 364 -26.23 -17.81 12.03
N ILE A 365 -26.05 -19.08 12.43
CA ILE A 365 -24.99 -19.94 11.90
C ILE A 365 -25.44 -20.46 10.54
N VAL A 366 -24.74 -20.04 9.48
CA VAL A 366 -25.06 -20.41 8.09
C VAL A 366 -24.60 -21.84 7.78
N GLY A 367 -23.55 -22.29 8.44
CA GLY A 367 -22.98 -23.62 8.28
C GLY A 367 -21.87 -23.86 9.29
N ARG A 368 -21.24 -25.04 9.22
CA ARG A 368 -20.08 -25.37 10.04
C ARG A 368 -18.95 -25.93 9.20
N ILE A 369 -17.72 -25.57 9.53
CA ILE A 369 -16.51 -26.16 8.96
C ILE A 369 -15.65 -26.75 10.08
N ARG A 370 -15.52 -28.07 10.11
CA ARG A 370 -14.71 -28.79 11.12
C ARG A 370 -15.04 -28.32 12.55
N GLU A 371 -16.34 -28.32 12.88
CA GLU A 371 -16.90 -27.85 14.16
C GLU A 371 -16.84 -26.32 14.42
N GLU A 372 -16.26 -25.50 13.54
CA GLU A 372 -16.32 -24.04 13.67
C GLU A 372 -17.58 -23.47 13.00
N PRO A 373 -18.37 -22.62 13.70
CA PRO A 373 -19.53 -21.97 13.11
C PRO A 373 -19.11 -20.94 12.05
N ILE A 374 -19.80 -20.98 10.91
CA ILE A 374 -19.65 -20.04 9.81
C ILE A 374 -20.78 -19.01 9.91
N TYR A 375 -20.39 -17.75 9.97
CA TYR A 375 -21.30 -16.61 10.01
C TYR A 375 -21.22 -15.82 8.71
N LEU A 376 -22.27 -15.06 8.42
CA LEU A 376 -22.20 -14.04 7.38
C LEU A 376 -21.20 -12.96 7.81
N ARG A 377 -20.40 -12.48 6.86
CA ARG A 377 -19.44 -11.40 7.09
C ARG A 377 -20.15 -10.09 7.45
N ASP A 378 -21.41 -9.93 7.04
CA ASP A 378 -22.27 -8.80 7.39
C ASP A 378 -22.52 -8.70 8.91
N CYS A 379 -22.47 -9.83 9.63
CA CYS A 379 -22.55 -9.85 11.09
C CYS A 379 -21.22 -9.49 11.76
N VAL A 380 -20.13 -9.28 11.00
CA VAL A 380 -18.84 -8.87 11.58
C VAL A 380 -18.76 -7.37 11.66
N HIS A 381 -18.68 -6.87 12.88
CA HIS A 381 -18.57 -5.44 13.15
C HIS A 381 -17.21 -5.08 13.73
N THR A 382 -16.72 -3.91 13.31
CA THR A 382 -15.51 -3.33 13.88
C THR A 382 -15.85 -2.64 15.20
N LEU A 383 -15.14 -3.01 16.25
CA LEU A 383 -15.26 -2.42 17.57
C LEU A 383 -14.18 -1.36 17.78
N HIS A 384 -14.53 -0.32 18.53
CA HIS A 384 -13.65 0.80 18.82
C HIS A 384 -13.60 1.09 20.32
N SER A 385 -12.49 1.64 20.80
CA SER A 385 -12.41 2.17 22.18
C SER A 385 -13.23 3.45 22.32
N ARG A 386 -13.55 3.85 23.56
CA ARG A 386 -14.26 5.12 23.84
C ARG A 386 -13.62 6.33 23.13
N GLU A 387 -12.30 6.48 23.23
CA GLU A 387 -11.53 7.53 22.53
C GLU A 387 -11.66 7.44 21.00
N SER A 388 -11.73 6.23 20.45
CA SER A 388 -11.80 6.03 19.00
C SER A 388 -13.20 6.25 18.45
N TRP A 389 -14.24 6.05 19.26
CA TRP A 389 -15.61 6.48 18.96
C TRP A 389 -15.75 7.99 19.05
N LEU A 390 -15.13 8.63 20.05
CA LEU A 390 -15.15 10.09 20.21
C LEU A 390 -14.54 10.79 18.98
N ARG A 391 -13.46 10.25 18.41
CA ARG A 391 -12.87 10.75 17.15
C ARG A 391 -13.81 10.65 15.93
N GLN A 392 -14.84 9.80 16.00
CA GLN A 392 -15.89 9.67 15.00
C GLN A 392 -17.16 10.46 15.40
N ALA A 393 -17.06 11.37 16.38
CA ALA A 393 -18.18 12.10 16.95
C ALA A 393 -19.29 11.19 17.50
N LYS A 394 -18.90 10.12 18.19
CA LYS A 394 -19.82 9.21 18.88
C LYS A 394 -19.38 8.99 20.32
N THR A 395 -20.34 8.86 21.22
CA THR A 395 -20.10 8.54 22.63
C THR A 395 -20.77 7.24 23.00
N VAL A 396 -20.08 6.43 23.80
CA VAL A 396 -20.67 5.21 24.36
C VAL A 396 -21.79 5.59 25.32
N GLN A 397 -22.93 4.92 25.20
CA GLN A 397 -24.09 5.15 26.06
C GLN A 397 -23.72 4.94 27.53
N MET A 398 -24.38 5.68 28.42
CA MET A 398 -24.13 5.55 29.86
C MET A 398 -24.50 4.15 30.34
N HIS A 399 -23.70 3.60 31.25
CA HIS A 399 -23.87 2.27 31.86
C HIS A 399 -23.70 1.05 30.93
N GLU A 400 -23.31 1.26 29.68
CA GLU A 400 -23.09 0.17 28.72
C GLU A 400 -21.77 -0.58 28.99
N GLN A 401 -21.84 -1.91 29.03
CA GLN A 401 -20.68 -2.78 29.26
C GLN A 401 -19.89 -3.01 27.96
N PRO A 402 -18.55 -3.16 28.01
CA PRO A 402 -17.75 -3.39 26.81
C PRO A 402 -18.07 -4.74 26.16
N TYR A 403 -18.35 -4.73 24.86
CA TYR A 403 -18.60 -5.96 24.09
C TYR A 403 -17.38 -6.88 24.04
N LYS A 404 -16.18 -6.30 24.02
CA LYS A 404 -14.92 -7.05 23.98
C LYS A 404 -13.82 -6.33 24.73
N VAL A 405 -13.11 -7.04 25.60
CA VAL A 405 -11.94 -6.52 26.31
C VAL A 405 -10.67 -7.16 25.76
N VAL A 406 -9.68 -6.36 25.38
CA VAL A 406 -8.45 -6.83 24.74
C VAL A 406 -7.20 -6.27 25.41
N LYS A 407 -6.11 -7.04 25.48
CA LYS A 407 -4.83 -6.58 26.08
C LYS A 407 -4.24 -5.39 25.32
N ALA A 408 -4.25 -4.18 25.87
CA ALA A 408 -3.72 -2.96 25.24
C ALA A 408 -2.29 -3.18 24.72
N LYS A 409 -1.93 -2.45 23.66
CA LYS A 409 -0.53 -2.42 23.21
C LYS A 409 0.31 -1.75 24.28
N ALA A 410 1.52 -2.26 24.52
CA ALA A 410 2.45 -1.66 25.47
C ALA A 410 2.68 -0.18 25.10
N LYS A 411 2.39 0.71 26.04
CA LYS A 411 2.70 2.14 25.91
C LYS A 411 4.05 2.37 26.59
N TYR A 412 4.97 3.00 25.85
CA TYR A 412 6.23 3.44 26.43
C TYR A 412 5.98 4.74 27.15
N ASP A 413 6.08 4.72 28.48
CA ASP A 413 6.00 5.93 29.26
C ASP A 413 7.38 6.60 29.28
N ARG A 414 7.42 7.79 28.70
CA ARG A 414 8.66 8.57 28.55
C ARG A 414 9.11 9.20 29.87
N PHE A 415 8.19 9.35 30.83
CA PHE A 415 8.47 9.93 32.13
C PHE A 415 9.10 8.90 33.08
N THR A 416 8.53 7.69 33.15
CA THR A 416 9.08 6.60 33.98
C THR A 416 10.15 5.76 33.27
N GLY A 417 10.32 5.91 31.95
CA GLY A 417 11.27 5.12 31.15
C GLY A 417 10.90 3.65 31.00
N THR A 418 9.72 3.24 31.50
CA THR A 418 9.25 1.86 31.53
C THR A 418 8.16 1.62 30.49
N ALA A 419 8.10 0.39 29.98
CA ALA A 419 6.99 -0.04 29.13
C ALA A 419 5.84 -0.51 30.03
N ILE A 420 4.77 0.27 30.08
CA ILE A 420 3.55 -0.12 30.80
C ILE A 420 2.91 -1.26 30.00
N THR A 421 2.98 -2.47 30.56
CA THR A 421 2.41 -3.69 29.98
C THR A 421 1.24 -4.17 30.85
N GLY A 422 0.31 -4.92 30.25
CA GLY A 422 -0.81 -5.53 30.99
C GLY A 422 -2.09 -4.69 31.08
N GLN A 423 -2.10 -3.44 30.63
CA GLN A 423 -3.36 -2.67 30.52
C GLN A 423 -4.34 -3.38 29.58
N THR A 424 -5.62 -3.38 29.94
CA THR A 424 -6.72 -3.83 29.07
C THR A 424 -7.31 -2.63 28.34
N MET A 425 -7.91 -2.88 27.19
CA MET A 425 -8.61 -1.89 26.38
C MET A 425 -10.01 -2.43 26.10
N GLU A 426 -10.99 -1.67 26.55
CA GLU A 426 -12.41 -1.89 26.31
C GLU A 426 -12.78 -1.49 24.89
N LEU A 427 -13.55 -2.34 24.21
CA LEU A 427 -14.03 -2.10 22.87
C LEU A 427 -15.56 -2.22 22.83
N PHE A 428 -16.17 -1.30 22.09
CA PHE A 428 -17.61 -1.14 21.96
C PHE A 428 -18.01 -1.20 20.48
N GLY A 429 -19.20 -1.75 20.21
CA GLY A 429 -19.79 -1.81 18.87
C GLY A 429 -20.57 -0.55 18.51
N SER A 430 -21.00 -0.44 17.26
CA SER A 430 -21.79 0.71 16.78
C SER A 430 -23.20 0.77 17.40
N TRP A 431 -23.72 -0.34 17.91
CA TRP A 431 -25.00 -0.43 18.62
C TRP A 431 -24.93 0.06 20.08
N GLN A 432 -23.73 0.26 20.62
CA GLN A 432 -23.48 0.68 22.00
C GLN A 432 -23.20 2.18 22.15
N VAL A 433 -23.28 2.91 21.03
CA VAL A 433 -22.91 4.32 20.95
C VAL A 433 -24.09 5.15 20.47
N GLN A 434 -24.08 6.41 20.87
CA GLN A 434 -24.95 7.46 20.36
C GLN A 434 -24.10 8.56 19.74
N ASP A 435 -24.73 9.41 18.94
CA ASP A 435 -24.04 10.57 18.37
C ASP A 435 -23.62 11.54 19.48
N TYR A 436 -22.42 12.10 19.33
CA TYR A 436 -21.88 13.06 20.29
C TYR A 436 -22.69 14.34 20.23
N GLU A 437 -23.24 14.74 21.37
CA GLU A 437 -23.88 16.05 21.51
C GLU A 437 -22.84 17.07 21.99
N PRO A 438 -22.51 18.10 21.18
CA PRO A 438 -21.55 19.10 21.57
C PRO A 438 -22.11 20.00 22.68
N PRO A 439 -21.26 20.42 23.64
CA PRO A 439 -21.67 21.33 24.70
C PRO A 439 -22.07 22.71 24.14
N VAL A 440 -22.87 23.45 24.90
CA VAL A 440 -23.30 24.81 24.55
C VAL A 440 -22.36 25.82 25.20
N ALA A 441 -21.93 26.84 24.46
CA ALA A 441 -21.21 27.97 25.04
C ALA A 441 -22.15 28.84 25.89
N GLN A 442 -21.69 29.24 27.08
CA GLN A 442 -22.46 30.07 28.02
C GLN A 442 -21.59 31.25 28.45
N ASP A 443 -22.22 32.42 28.61
CA ASP A 443 -21.59 33.67 29.09
C ASP A 443 -20.31 34.07 28.31
N GLY A 444 -20.33 33.88 27.00
CA GLY A 444 -19.19 34.18 26.14
C GLY A 444 -17.95 33.32 26.39
N ARG A 445 -18.09 32.18 27.10
CA ARG A 445 -17.01 31.23 27.37
C ARG A 445 -17.13 29.96 26.54
N VAL A 446 -16.00 29.53 25.98
CA VAL A 446 -15.92 28.31 25.18
C VAL A 446 -15.78 27.09 26.09
N PRO A 447 -16.64 26.05 25.96
CA PRO A 447 -16.50 24.79 26.69
C PRO A 447 -15.19 24.09 26.34
N ARG A 448 -14.42 23.66 27.34
CA ARG A 448 -13.08 23.05 27.16
C ARG A 448 -13.02 21.64 27.72
N SER A 449 -12.16 20.81 27.11
CA SER A 449 -11.70 19.52 27.64
C SER A 449 -10.83 19.71 28.88
N ALA A 450 -10.49 18.63 29.58
CA ALA A 450 -9.64 18.66 30.79
C ALA A 450 -8.26 19.29 30.56
N TYR A 451 -7.79 19.31 29.30
CA TYR A 451 -6.53 19.92 28.89
C TYR A 451 -6.66 21.40 28.47
N GLY A 452 -7.84 22.00 28.60
CA GLY A 452 -8.09 23.41 28.24
C GLY A 452 -8.32 23.67 26.75
N ASN A 453 -8.40 22.63 25.92
CA ASN A 453 -8.60 22.71 24.47
C ASN A 453 -10.00 22.21 24.08
N VAL A 454 -10.42 22.47 22.83
CA VAL A 454 -11.64 21.88 22.26
C VAL A 454 -11.27 20.70 21.39
N ASP A 455 -11.85 19.53 21.68
CA ASP A 455 -11.67 18.31 20.88
C ASP A 455 -12.59 18.37 19.65
N LEU A 456 -12.08 18.83 18.51
CA LEU A 456 -12.84 19.08 17.28
C LEU A 456 -12.40 18.12 16.14
N PHE A 457 -12.64 16.81 16.32
CA PHE A 457 -12.25 15.79 15.33
C PHE A 457 -13.17 15.74 14.11
N GLN A 458 -14.42 16.17 14.26
CA GLN A 458 -15.41 16.29 13.20
C GLN A 458 -16.10 17.66 13.28
N PRO A 459 -16.60 18.19 12.15
CA PRO A 459 -17.30 19.48 12.16
C PRO A 459 -18.50 19.54 13.11
N CYS A 460 -19.20 18.43 13.30
CA CYS A 460 -20.35 18.34 14.22
C CYS A 460 -19.99 18.37 15.71
N MET A 461 -18.70 18.32 16.07
CA MET A 461 -18.25 18.45 17.46
C MET A 461 -18.09 19.90 17.91
N LEU A 462 -18.35 20.87 17.03
CA LEU A 462 -18.25 22.29 17.36
C LEU A 462 -19.29 22.63 18.45
N PRO A 463 -18.86 23.23 19.59
CA PRO A 463 -19.80 23.68 20.62
C PRO A 463 -20.87 24.60 20.05
N LYS A 464 -22.12 24.39 20.47
CA LYS A 464 -23.25 25.21 19.98
C LYS A 464 -23.04 26.67 20.43
N GLY A 465 -23.27 27.62 19.53
CA GLY A 465 -23.00 29.05 19.77
C GLY A 465 -21.53 29.45 19.61
N THR A 466 -20.69 28.61 19.00
CA THR A 466 -19.29 28.91 18.71
C THR A 466 -18.96 28.75 17.23
N VAL A 467 -17.84 29.34 16.83
CA VAL A 467 -17.30 29.34 15.48
C VAL A 467 -15.83 28.92 15.52
N HIS A 468 -15.44 28.06 14.56
CA HIS A 468 -14.05 27.65 14.37
C HIS A 468 -13.36 28.57 13.34
N LEU A 469 -12.31 29.26 13.78
CA LEU A 469 -11.54 30.21 12.97
C LEU A 469 -10.10 29.69 12.76
N GLN A 470 -9.77 29.38 11.52
CA GLN A 470 -8.45 28.87 11.09
C GLN A 470 -7.52 30.02 10.69
N LEU A 471 -7.32 30.99 11.58
CA LEU A 471 -6.50 32.17 11.33
C LEU A 471 -5.23 32.17 12.20
N PRO A 472 -4.05 32.50 11.63
CA PRO A 472 -2.81 32.54 12.39
C PRO A 472 -2.82 33.70 13.40
N GLY A 473 -2.20 33.47 14.57
CA GLY A 473 -2.01 34.52 15.58
C GLY A 473 -3.27 34.92 16.36
N LEU A 474 -4.42 34.27 16.14
CA LEU A 474 -5.71 34.69 16.71
C LEU A 474 -5.71 34.76 18.24
N ASN A 475 -5.00 33.87 18.92
CA ASN A 475 -4.85 33.87 20.38
C ASN A 475 -4.35 35.23 20.93
N ARG A 476 -3.43 35.89 20.20
CA ARG A 476 -2.90 37.20 20.61
C ARG A 476 -3.98 38.28 20.53
N ILE A 477 -4.78 38.25 19.47
CA ILE A 477 -5.88 39.20 19.24
C ILE A 477 -6.97 38.98 20.29
N CYS A 478 -7.41 37.74 20.50
CA CYS A 478 -8.44 37.43 21.51
C CYS A 478 -8.00 37.85 22.91
N ARG A 479 -6.73 37.63 23.29
CA ARG A 479 -6.21 38.12 24.58
C ARG A 479 -6.21 39.64 24.70
N ARG A 480 -5.89 40.35 23.63
CA ARG A 480 -5.90 41.84 23.60
C ARG A 480 -7.33 42.38 23.76
N LEU A 481 -8.30 41.72 23.13
CA LEU A 481 -9.72 42.07 23.19
C LEU A 481 -10.44 41.53 24.44
N ARG A 482 -9.74 40.74 25.27
CA ARG A 482 -10.31 40.05 26.45
C ARG A 482 -11.48 39.11 26.11
N ILE A 483 -11.43 38.51 24.92
CA ILE A 483 -12.42 37.55 24.44
C ILE A 483 -11.92 36.13 24.72
N ASP A 484 -12.80 35.25 25.21
CA ASP A 484 -12.45 33.86 25.49
C ASP A 484 -12.23 33.09 24.18
N CYS A 485 -11.09 32.40 24.09
CA CYS A 485 -10.79 31.54 22.94
C CYS A 485 -10.15 30.23 23.41
N ALA A 486 -10.40 29.15 22.70
CA ALA A 486 -9.82 27.85 22.97
C ALA A 486 -9.18 27.28 21.69
N GLN A 487 -8.05 26.59 21.83
CA GLN A 487 -7.40 25.98 20.68
C GLN A 487 -8.13 24.69 20.28
N ALA A 488 -8.38 24.49 18.99
CA ALA A 488 -9.03 23.28 18.49
C ALA A 488 -8.00 22.19 18.19
N ILE A 489 -8.20 21.00 18.76
CA ILE A 489 -7.47 19.79 18.40
C ILE A 489 -8.28 19.06 17.35
N THR A 490 -7.75 18.98 16.13
CA THR A 490 -8.42 18.30 15.01
C THR A 490 -7.93 16.87 14.80
N GLY A 491 -6.84 16.48 15.44
CA GLY A 491 -6.34 15.12 15.36
C GLY A 491 -5.03 14.89 16.11
N PHE A 492 -4.41 13.75 15.84
CA PHE A 492 -3.12 13.37 16.39
C PHE A 492 -2.22 12.81 15.29
N GLU A 493 -0.98 13.26 15.25
CA GLU A 493 0.01 12.80 14.28
C GLU A 493 1.21 12.16 14.98
N TYR A 494 1.71 11.05 14.43
CA TYR A 494 2.93 10.43 14.91
C TYR A 494 4.15 11.07 14.27
N ARG A 495 4.84 11.95 15.01
CA ARG A 495 6.09 12.59 14.59
C ARG A 495 7.23 12.21 15.53
N ASN A 496 8.39 11.89 14.97
CA ASN A 496 9.61 11.54 15.72
C ASN A 496 9.40 10.43 16.78
N GLY A 497 8.55 9.44 16.48
CA GLY A 497 8.26 8.34 17.40
C GLY A 497 7.34 8.70 18.58
N ALA A 498 6.76 9.90 18.59
CA ALA A 498 5.78 10.34 19.58
C ALA A 498 4.45 10.71 18.90
N CYS A 499 3.34 10.50 19.61
CA CYS A 499 2.02 10.98 19.21
C CYS A 499 1.88 12.43 19.66
N GLN A 500 1.63 13.37 18.74
CA GLN A 500 1.45 14.79 19.04
C GLN A 500 0.06 15.24 18.60
N ALA A 501 -0.60 16.06 19.42
CA ALA A 501 -1.87 16.69 19.06
C ALA A 501 -1.65 17.68 17.90
N VAL A 502 -2.53 17.61 16.91
CA VAL A 502 -2.58 18.56 15.78
C VAL A 502 -3.58 19.63 16.15
N TYR A 503 -3.06 20.85 16.28
CA TYR A 503 -3.87 22.02 16.52
C TYR A 503 -4.16 22.71 15.20
N ASP A 504 -5.42 23.08 15.00
CA ASP A 504 -5.85 23.78 13.80
C ASP A 504 -6.88 24.82 14.19
N GLY A 505 -6.50 26.10 14.11
CA GLY A 505 -7.36 27.23 14.45
C GLY A 505 -7.74 27.35 15.94
N TYR A 506 -8.70 28.24 16.17
CA TYR A 506 -9.26 28.57 17.47
C TYR A 506 -10.79 28.55 17.41
N VAL A 507 -11.42 28.15 18.50
CA VAL A 507 -12.87 28.25 18.69
C VAL A 507 -13.16 29.49 19.52
N VAL A 508 -14.11 30.29 19.07
CA VAL A 508 -14.56 31.55 19.69
C VAL A 508 -16.10 31.55 19.71
N CYS A 509 -16.72 32.21 20.68
CA CYS A 509 -18.17 32.39 20.68
C CYS A 509 -18.64 33.20 19.47
N GLU A 510 -19.80 32.84 18.93
CA GLU A 510 -20.33 33.43 17.69
C GLU A 510 -20.54 34.94 17.81
N GLU A 511 -20.93 35.43 18.99
CA GLU A 511 -21.13 36.85 19.30
C GLU A 511 -19.88 37.72 19.12
N PHE A 512 -18.68 37.15 19.27
CA PHE A 512 -17.41 37.86 19.16
C PHE A 512 -16.73 37.67 17.81
N ARG A 513 -17.34 36.92 16.90
CA ARG A 513 -16.75 36.54 15.61
C ARG A 513 -16.29 37.76 14.82
N ASP A 514 -17.20 38.70 14.59
CA ASP A 514 -16.96 39.82 13.69
C ASP A 514 -15.91 40.77 14.27
N GLN A 515 -16.00 41.05 15.57
CA GLN A 515 -15.00 41.85 16.28
C GLN A 515 -13.59 41.26 16.19
N VAL A 516 -13.45 39.94 16.34
CA VAL A 516 -12.16 39.25 16.24
C VAL A 516 -11.64 39.26 14.80
N LEU A 517 -12.52 39.10 13.80
CA LEU A 517 -12.14 39.13 12.40
C LEU A 517 -11.65 40.50 11.96
N ASP A 518 -12.36 41.57 12.32
CA ASP A 518 -11.99 42.95 11.95
C ASP A 518 -10.61 43.32 12.50
N GLU A 519 -10.36 43.00 13.77
CA GLU A 519 -9.07 43.23 14.41
C GLU A 519 -7.94 42.39 13.81
N TRP A 520 -8.25 41.15 13.40
CA TRP A 520 -7.29 40.32 12.68
C TRP A 520 -6.94 40.91 11.33
N TYR A 521 -7.93 41.38 10.56
CA TYR A 521 -7.72 42.01 9.26
C TYR A 521 -6.88 43.29 9.39
N GLN A 522 -7.14 44.12 10.39
CA GLN A 522 -6.32 45.30 10.67
C GLN A 522 -4.87 44.93 10.97
N GLU A 523 -4.63 43.91 11.80
CA GLU A 523 -3.26 43.45 12.11
C GLU A 523 -2.55 42.88 10.87
N GLN A 524 -3.26 42.18 9.98
CA GLN A 524 -2.65 41.71 8.71
C GLN A 524 -2.24 42.88 7.80
N VAL A 525 -3.10 43.89 7.65
CA VAL A 525 -2.79 45.08 6.85
C VAL A 525 -1.56 45.81 7.41
N GLU A 526 -1.42 45.92 8.73
CA GLU A 526 -0.22 46.48 9.35
C GLU A 526 1.03 45.63 9.15
N LEU A 527 0.91 44.31 9.28
CA LEU A 527 2.03 43.38 9.08
C LEU A 527 2.54 43.46 7.65
N ASP A 528 1.65 43.46 6.66
CA ASP A 528 1.99 43.59 5.25
C ASP A 528 2.70 44.93 4.98
N ARG A 529 2.19 46.04 5.53
CA ARG A 529 2.85 47.36 5.44
C ARG A 529 4.26 47.32 6.03
N LYS A 530 4.44 46.73 7.22
CA LYS A 530 5.75 46.59 7.88
C LYS A 530 6.69 45.66 7.12
N ASP A 531 6.19 44.60 6.49
CA ASP A 531 6.98 43.68 5.66
C ASP A 531 7.42 44.34 4.34
N ASP A 532 6.54 45.13 3.71
CA ASP A 532 6.86 45.93 2.55
C ASP A 532 7.92 46.99 2.85
N GLU A 533 7.82 47.68 3.98
CA GLU A 533 8.85 48.61 4.44
C GLU A 533 10.19 47.89 4.66
N ARG A 534 10.17 46.73 5.34
CA ARG A 534 11.39 45.92 5.54
C ARG A 534 11.95 45.41 4.21
N ARG A 535 11.11 45.05 3.25
CA ARG A 535 11.52 44.64 1.90
C ARG A 535 12.15 45.80 1.14
N ARG A 536 11.51 46.98 1.13
CA ARG A 536 12.03 48.20 0.51
C ARG A 536 13.38 48.59 1.11
N LYS A 537 13.49 48.63 2.45
CA LYS A 537 14.77 48.89 3.16
C LYS A 537 15.87 47.90 2.74
N ARG A 538 15.55 46.62 2.59
CA ARG A 538 16.50 45.59 2.09
C ARG A 538 16.91 45.84 0.64
N ILE A 539 15.96 46.18 -0.25
CA ILE A 539 16.22 46.50 -1.66
C ILE A 539 17.17 47.70 -1.75
N TYR A 540 16.86 48.81 -1.08
CA TYR A 540 17.71 50.00 -1.07
C TYR A 540 19.10 49.71 -0.48
N GLY A 541 19.17 48.93 0.60
CA GLY A 541 20.45 48.52 1.20
C GLY A 541 21.30 47.67 0.25
N ASN A 542 20.68 46.79 -0.53
CA ASN A 542 21.38 45.97 -1.54
C ASN A 542 21.84 46.83 -2.73
N TRP A 543 21.00 47.75 -3.23
CA TRP A 543 21.39 48.69 -4.29
C TRP A 543 22.54 49.60 -3.87
N LYS A 544 22.49 50.14 -2.64
CA LYS A 544 23.59 50.93 -2.08
C LYS A 544 24.90 50.13 -2.06
N ARG A 545 24.86 48.87 -1.63
CA ARG A 545 26.03 47.97 -1.65
C ARG A 545 26.54 47.72 -3.07
N LEU A 546 25.65 47.47 -4.04
CA LEU A 546 26.03 47.24 -5.44
C LEU A 546 26.70 48.48 -6.06
N ILE A 547 26.07 49.65 -5.93
CA ILE A 547 26.58 50.91 -6.47
C ILE A 547 27.93 51.26 -5.84
N MET A 548 28.04 51.17 -4.52
CA MET A 548 29.33 51.39 -3.83
C MET A 548 30.40 50.42 -4.33
N GLY A 549 30.07 49.13 -4.52
CA GLY A 549 30.98 48.14 -5.09
C GLY A 549 31.44 48.50 -6.51
N LEU A 550 30.53 48.96 -7.37
CA LEU A 550 30.86 49.42 -8.73
C LEU A 550 31.73 50.68 -8.72
N CYS A 551 31.43 51.65 -7.86
CA CYS A 551 32.23 52.86 -7.70
C CYS A 551 33.64 52.53 -7.20
N ILE A 552 33.78 51.63 -6.23
CA ILE A 552 35.08 51.16 -5.74
C ILE A 552 35.84 50.45 -6.87
N ARG A 553 35.17 49.56 -7.62
CA ARG A 553 35.78 48.87 -8.77
C ARG A 553 36.25 49.85 -9.84
N LYS A 554 35.45 50.87 -10.17
CA LYS A 554 35.84 51.92 -11.12
C LYS A 554 37.03 52.74 -10.60
N LYS A 555 37.00 53.18 -9.33
CA LYS A 555 38.15 53.87 -8.69
C LYS A 555 39.43 53.03 -8.66
N LEU A 556 39.31 51.70 -8.53
CA LEU A 556 40.45 50.79 -8.63
C LEU A 556 40.92 50.68 -10.09
N LYS A 557 39.99 50.56 -11.04
CA LYS A 557 40.30 50.55 -12.47
C LYS A 557 41.05 51.82 -12.92
N ASP A 558 40.57 52.99 -12.52
CA ASP A 558 41.14 54.28 -12.88
C ASP A 558 42.52 54.52 -12.22
N ARG A 559 42.73 54.03 -10.98
CA ARG A 559 44.02 54.20 -10.26
C ARG A 559 45.11 53.22 -10.68
N TYR A 560 44.74 52.02 -11.11
CA TYR A 560 45.70 50.96 -11.46
C TYR A 560 45.72 50.64 -12.97
N ASN A 561 44.98 51.40 -13.78
CA ASN A 561 44.89 51.31 -15.24
C ASN A 561 44.76 49.87 -15.78
N PHE A 562 43.73 49.15 -15.34
CA PHE A 562 43.41 47.78 -15.80
C PHE A 562 42.78 47.74 -17.23
N ASP A 563 43.16 48.65 -18.13
CA ASP A 563 42.74 48.60 -19.54
C ASP A 563 43.79 47.94 -20.47
N ASN A 564 44.86 47.35 -19.92
CA ASN A 564 45.86 46.57 -20.66
C ASN A 564 46.00 45.11 -20.15
N MET A 565 44.89 44.43 -19.88
CA MET A 565 44.88 42.96 -19.74
C MET A 565 43.65 42.33 -20.36
#